data_AF-A0A2C6E4E8-F1
#
_entry.id   AF-A0A2C6E4E8-F1
#
_cell.length_a   1.000
_cell.length_b   1.000
_cell.length_c   1.000
_cell.angle_alpha   90.00
_cell.angle_beta   90.00
_cell.angle_gamma   90.00
#
_symmetry.space_group_name_H-M   'P 1'
#
loop_
_entity.id
_entity.type
_entity.pdbx_description
1 polymer ?
#
loop_
_entity_poly.entity_id
_entity_poly.type
_entity_poly.pdbx_seq_one_letter_code
_entity_poly.pdbx_strand_id
1 'polypeptide(L)'
;MESKMNVESVKEAIAEFDTKFKRPGIDSLVECFQSTTVTQSNWSSLWADKGLLRTYTDEPCVYFFFNNKEELQYIGKAEILGYRMSKHFAKNSKWYDEVKTIGILPVPRDSWFEIVAIEAYLIDLLRPPANSIGKNSRRT
;
A
#
# COMPACT_ATOMS: atom_id res chain seq x y z
N MET A 1 4.53 1.73 25.51
CA MET A 1 3.86 0.64 24.78
C MET A 1 3.85 1.09 23.32
N GLU A 2 4.75 0.58 22.49
CA GLU A 2 4.77 0.96 21.07
C GLU A 2 3.43 0.54 20.45
N SER A 3 2.67 1.52 19.95
CA SER A 3 1.45 1.23 19.21
C SER A 3 1.84 0.48 17.95
N LYS A 4 1.43 -0.78 17.85
CA LYS A 4 1.67 -1.59 16.65
C LYS A 4 0.78 -1.08 15.54
N MET A 5 1.38 -0.60 14.46
CA MET A 5 0.63 -0.12 13.31
C MET A 5 0.06 -1.32 12.55
N ASN A 6 -1.26 -1.45 12.58
CA ASN A 6 -1.99 -2.50 11.89
C ASN A 6 -2.88 -1.90 10.79
N VAL A 7 -3.74 -2.72 10.19
CA VAL A 7 -4.65 -2.30 9.11
C VAL A 7 -5.57 -1.16 9.55
N GLU A 8 -6.09 -1.20 10.78
CA GLU A 8 -6.97 -0.15 11.30
C GLU A 8 -6.21 1.16 11.52
N SER A 9 -4.98 1.11 12.04
CA SER A 9 -4.12 2.30 12.13
C SER A 9 -3.84 2.93 10.75
N VAL A 10 -3.71 2.12 9.70
CA VAL A 10 -3.54 2.61 8.33
C VAL A 10 -4.82 3.30 7.84
N LYS A 11 -6.00 2.72 8.09
CA LYS A 11 -7.28 3.36 7.73
C LYS A 11 -7.47 4.69 8.44
N GLU A 12 -7.17 4.77 9.73
CA GLU A 12 -7.22 6.00 10.52
C GLU A 12 -6.28 7.07 9.94
N ALA A 13 -5.05 6.69 9.56
CA ALA A 13 -4.09 7.60 8.94
C ALA A 13 -4.54 8.08 7.54
N ILE A 14 -5.17 7.21 6.74
CA ILE A 14 -5.74 7.59 5.45
C ILE A 14 -6.91 8.57 5.66
N ALA A 15 -7.79 8.30 6.62
CA ALA A 15 -8.90 9.21 6.96
C ALA A 15 -8.39 10.57 7.45
N GLU A 16 -7.34 10.60 8.27
CA GLU A 16 -6.69 11.84 8.69
C GLU A 16 -6.14 12.61 7.49
N PHE A 17 -5.43 11.95 6.57
CA PHE A 17 -4.94 12.58 5.36
C PHE A 17 -6.08 13.17 4.52
N ASP A 18 -7.15 12.41 4.31
CA ASP A 18 -8.32 12.80 3.50
C ASP A 18 -9.05 14.02 4.06
N THR A 19 -9.19 14.09 5.40
CA THR A 19 -9.80 15.25 6.07
C THR A 19 -8.95 16.51 5.97
N LYS A 20 -7.62 16.38 6.06
CA LYS A 20 -6.69 17.53 6.02
C LYS A 20 -6.40 18.01 4.60
N PHE A 21 -6.45 17.10 3.62
CA PHE A 21 -5.93 17.33 2.27
C PHE A 21 -6.89 16.84 1.20
N LYS A 22 -8.07 17.46 1.11
CA LYS A 22 -9.05 17.16 0.06
C LYS A 22 -8.43 17.20 -1.33
N ARG A 23 -8.84 16.27 -2.18
CA ARG A 23 -8.37 16.13 -3.57
C ARG A 23 -9.52 16.29 -4.55
N PRO A 24 -9.40 17.18 -5.55
CA PRO A 24 -10.37 17.22 -6.64
C PRO A 24 -10.46 15.87 -7.34
N GLY A 25 -11.67 15.33 -7.49
CA GLY A 25 -11.91 14.06 -8.19
C GLY A 25 -11.69 12.79 -7.35
N ILE A 26 -11.43 12.91 -6.04
CA ILE A 26 -11.41 11.79 -5.11
C ILE A 26 -12.30 12.15 -3.91
N ASP A 27 -13.45 11.50 -3.80
CA ASP A 27 -14.45 11.85 -2.79
C ASP A 27 -14.09 11.36 -1.39
N SER A 28 -13.56 10.13 -1.28
CA SER A 28 -13.16 9.50 -0.01
C SER A 28 -12.04 8.49 -0.24
N LEU A 29 -10.81 8.83 0.15
CA LEU A 29 -9.66 7.92 0.02
C LEU A 29 -9.81 6.70 0.93
N VAL A 30 -10.37 6.88 2.13
CA VAL A 30 -10.48 5.79 3.11
C VAL A 30 -11.44 4.70 2.63
N GLU A 31 -12.51 5.07 1.90
CA GLU A 31 -13.46 4.12 1.32
C GLU A 31 -12.86 3.30 0.17
N CYS A 32 -11.84 3.83 -0.50
CA CYS A 32 -11.10 3.11 -1.54
C CYS A 32 -10.10 2.09 -1.00
N PHE A 33 -9.73 2.17 0.29
CA PHE A 33 -8.74 1.28 0.86
C PHE A 33 -9.28 -0.15 1.02
N GLN A 34 -8.56 -1.12 0.46
CA GLN A 34 -8.90 -2.54 0.55
C GLN A 34 -7.71 -3.34 1.05
N SER A 35 -7.95 -4.40 1.84
CA SER A 35 -6.90 -5.27 2.34
C SER A 35 -7.28 -6.74 2.21
N THR A 36 -6.31 -7.61 1.95
CA THR A 36 -6.52 -9.05 1.86
C THR A 36 -5.33 -9.81 2.42
N THR A 37 -5.62 -10.95 3.06
CA THR A 37 -4.59 -11.90 3.47
C THR A 37 -3.96 -12.54 2.25
N VAL A 38 -2.67 -12.86 2.32
CA VAL A 38 -1.91 -13.54 1.28
C VAL A 38 -1.34 -14.84 1.83
N THR A 39 -1.67 -15.93 1.15
CA THR A 39 -1.16 -17.28 1.38
C THR A 39 -0.75 -17.89 0.04
N GLN A 40 0.05 -18.96 0.08
CA GLN A 40 0.36 -19.71 -1.14
C GLN A 40 -0.91 -20.28 -1.80
N SER A 41 -1.93 -20.61 -1.00
CA SER A 41 -3.18 -21.19 -1.49
C SER A 41 -4.12 -20.17 -2.15
N ASN A 42 -4.07 -18.89 -1.77
CA ASN A 42 -4.93 -17.86 -2.33
C ASN A 42 -4.24 -16.93 -3.34
N TRP A 43 -2.91 -17.01 -3.48
CA TRP A 43 -2.19 -16.11 -4.38
C TRP A 43 -2.75 -16.14 -5.81
N SER A 44 -3.03 -17.32 -6.36
CA SER A 44 -3.60 -17.46 -7.69
C SER A 44 -5.01 -16.86 -7.81
N SER A 45 -5.84 -16.95 -6.76
CA SER A 45 -7.19 -16.38 -6.77
C SER A 45 -7.20 -14.86 -6.68
N LEU A 46 -6.22 -14.25 -6.03
CA LEU A 46 -6.04 -12.79 -6.02
C LEU A 46 -5.77 -12.22 -7.42
N TRP A 47 -5.20 -13.02 -8.32
CA TRP A 47 -4.86 -12.66 -9.71
C TRP A 47 -5.82 -13.23 -10.77
N ALA A 48 -6.80 -14.04 -10.34
CA ALA A 48 -7.85 -14.58 -11.20
C ALA A 48 -8.83 -13.49 -11.65
N ASP A 49 -9.77 -13.85 -12.54
CA ASP A 49 -10.84 -12.92 -12.94
C ASP A 49 -11.61 -12.42 -11.71
N LYS A 50 -11.79 -11.10 -11.62
CA LYS A 50 -12.35 -10.37 -10.46
C LYS A 50 -11.57 -10.51 -9.13
N GLY A 51 -10.39 -11.13 -9.14
CA GLY A 51 -9.50 -11.16 -7.98
C GLY A 51 -9.01 -9.76 -7.62
N LEU A 52 -8.81 -9.48 -6.33
CA LEU A 52 -8.50 -8.13 -5.86
C LEU A 52 -7.32 -7.48 -6.60
N LEU A 53 -6.19 -8.18 -6.69
CA LEU A 53 -4.98 -7.65 -7.34
C LEU A 53 -5.16 -7.56 -8.85
N ARG A 54 -5.98 -8.43 -9.45
CA ARG A 54 -6.32 -8.37 -10.87
C ARG A 54 -7.20 -7.17 -11.20
N THR A 55 -8.21 -6.88 -10.38
CA THR A 55 -9.13 -5.75 -10.56
C THR A 55 -8.39 -4.42 -10.64
N TYR A 56 -7.35 -4.24 -9.84
CA TYR A 56 -6.56 -3.00 -9.78
C TYR A 56 -5.17 -3.13 -10.42
N THR A 57 -4.94 -4.17 -11.23
CA THR A 57 -3.61 -4.47 -11.77
C THR A 57 -3.02 -3.30 -12.56
N ASP A 58 -3.89 -2.60 -13.29
CA ASP A 58 -3.53 -1.47 -14.14
C ASP A 58 -3.86 -0.13 -13.49
N GLU A 59 -4.12 -0.06 -12.18
CA GLU A 59 -4.42 1.21 -11.51
C GLU A 59 -3.19 1.78 -10.79
N PRO A 60 -3.03 3.12 -10.78
CA PRO A 60 -2.14 3.79 -9.83
C PRO A 60 -2.58 3.49 -8.40
N CYS A 61 -1.62 3.18 -7.53
CA CYS A 61 -1.95 2.67 -6.21
C CYS A 61 -0.84 2.95 -5.20
N VAL A 62 -1.24 3.26 -3.97
CA VAL A 62 -0.40 3.12 -2.78
C VAL A 62 -0.69 1.77 -2.14
N TYR A 63 0.33 0.94 -1.94
CA TYR A 63 0.20 -0.40 -1.37
C TYR A 63 0.96 -0.53 -0.05
N PHE A 64 0.49 -1.46 0.76
CA PHE A 64 0.90 -1.66 2.15
C PHE A 64 1.20 -3.14 2.36
N PHE A 65 2.32 -3.46 3.00
CA PHE A 65 2.67 -4.82 3.37
C PHE A 65 2.66 -4.99 4.87
N PHE A 66 1.98 -6.02 5.35
CA PHE A 66 1.93 -6.39 6.75
C PHE A 66 2.49 -7.80 6.94
N ASN A 67 3.18 -8.00 8.06
CA ASN A 67 3.75 -9.30 8.42
C ASN A 67 2.69 -10.24 9.02
N ASN A 68 3.13 -11.42 9.48
CA ASN A 68 2.27 -12.41 10.14
C ASN A 68 1.70 -11.97 11.50
N LYS A 69 2.18 -10.87 12.08
CA LYS A 69 1.66 -10.26 13.30
C LYS A 69 0.73 -9.08 13.01
N GLU A 70 0.33 -8.92 11.75
CA GLU A 70 -0.47 -7.79 11.26
C GLU A 70 0.21 -6.43 11.42
N GLU A 71 1.53 -6.40 11.57
CA GLU A 71 2.30 -5.17 11.73
C GLU A 71 2.72 -4.64 10.36
N LEU A 72 2.46 -3.36 10.11
CA LEU A 72 2.86 -2.65 8.91
C LEU A 72 4.39 -2.66 8.76
N GLN A 73 4.86 -3.22 7.65
CA GLN A 73 6.28 -3.33 7.34
C GLN A 73 6.72 -2.31 6.31
N TYR A 74 5.88 -2.05 5.31
CA TYR A 74 6.24 -1.24 4.15
C TYR A 74 5.04 -0.56 3.53
N ILE A 75 5.26 0.65 3.04
CA ILE A 75 4.37 1.42 2.17
C ILE A 75 5.12 1.68 0.88
N GLY A 76 4.48 1.50 -0.27
CA GLY A 76 5.04 1.94 -1.54
C GLY A 76 3.98 2.38 -2.52
N LYS A 77 4.41 2.99 -3.61
CA LYS A 77 3.54 3.36 -4.74
C LYS A 77 3.86 2.63 -6.03
N ALA A 78 2.86 2.53 -6.90
CA ALA A 78 2.98 2.02 -8.25
C ALA A 78 2.03 2.79 -9.18
N GLU A 79 2.49 3.19 -10.36
CA GLU A 79 1.61 3.67 -11.45
C GLU A 79 0.86 2.52 -12.14
N ILE A 80 1.43 1.31 -12.03
CA ILE A 80 0.84 0.06 -12.48
C ILE A 80 1.13 -1.01 -11.43
N LEU A 81 0.11 -1.38 -10.66
CA LEU A 81 0.21 -2.31 -9.53
C LEU A 81 0.80 -3.67 -9.92
N GLY A 82 0.35 -4.24 -11.04
CA GLY A 82 0.72 -5.57 -11.51
C GLY A 82 2.23 -5.77 -11.64
N TYR A 83 2.92 -4.84 -12.30
CA TYR A 83 4.37 -4.88 -12.47
C TYR A 83 5.11 -4.82 -11.13
N ARG A 84 4.63 -3.98 -10.20
CA ARG A 84 5.28 -3.81 -8.90
C ARG A 84 5.10 -5.04 -8.02
N MET A 85 3.90 -5.61 -7.97
CA MET A 85 3.62 -6.82 -7.19
C MET A 85 4.38 -8.02 -7.74
N SER A 86 4.46 -8.17 -9.07
CA SER A 86 5.24 -9.26 -9.70
C SER A 86 6.71 -9.22 -9.28
N LYS A 87 7.29 -8.02 -9.15
CA LYS A 87 8.67 -7.85 -8.67
C LYS A 87 8.81 -8.16 -7.18
N HIS A 88 7.90 -7.68 -6.34
CA HIS A 88 7.94 -7.90 -4.90
C HIS A 88 7.69 -9.36 -4.52
N PHE A 89 6.93 -10.12 -5.31
CA PHE A 89 6.61 -11.52 -5.04
C PHE A 89 7.34 -12.48 -5.98
N ALA A 90 8.45 -12.05 -6.59
CA ALA A 90 9.38 -12.96 -7.24
C ALA A 90 10.03 -13.88 -6.19
N LYS A 91 10.37 -15.12 -6.58
CA LYS A 91 10.89 -16.18 -5.68
C LYS A 91 12.12 -15.77 -4.86
N ASN A 92 12.90 -14.80 -5.32
CA ASN A 92 14.10 -14.29 -4.65
C ASN A 92 13.88 -12.98 -3.88
N SER A 93 12.65 -12.48 -3.80
CA SER A 93 12.31 -11.27 -3.05
C SER A 93 12.07 -11.59 -1.58
N LYS A 94 12.59 -10.75 -0.69
CA LYS A 94 12.34 -10.85 0.76
C LYS A 94 10.86 -10.84 1.13
N TRP A 95 10.02 -10.17 0.32
CA TRP A 95 8.60 -10.03 0.61
C TRP A 95 7.80 -11.31 0.38
N TYR A 96 8.34 -12.24 -0.41
CA TYR A 96 7.64 -13.46 -0.81
C TYR A 96 7.15 -14.27 0.40
N ASP A 97 7.98 -14.39 1.44
CA ASP A 97 7.64 -15.15 2.65
C ASP A 97 7.17 -14.25 3.81
N GLU A 98 7.62 -13.00 3.86
CA GLU A 98 7.37 -12.09 4.98
C GLU A 98 5.95 -11.48 4.98
N VAL A 99 5.39 -11.20 3.79
CA VAL A 99 4.10 -10.49 3.68
C VAL A 99 2.94 -11.46 3.80
N LYS A 100 2.08 -11.23 4.79
CA LYS A 100 0.86 -12.03 5.04
C LYS A 100 -0.43 -11.27 4.79
N THR A 101 -0.39 -9.95 4.75
CA THR A 101 -1.52 -9.13 4.32
C THR A 101 -1.02 -8.03 3.39
N ILE A 102 -1.76 -7.79 2.31
CA ILE A 102 -1.55 -6.66 1.40
C ILE A 102 -2.73 -5.70 1.57
N GLY A 103 -2.41 -4.43 1.80
CA GLY A 103 -3.34 -3.32 1.61
C GLY A 103 -3.10 -2.64 0.27
N ILE A 104 -4.17 -2.16 -0.37
CA ILE A 104 -4.12 -1.34 -1.57
C ILE A 104 -5.04 -0.14 -1.42
N LEU A 105 -4.58 0.99 -1.91
CA LEU A 105 -5.32 2.23 -2.03
C LEU A 105 -5.20 2.67 -3.50
N PRO A 106 -6.10 2.20 -4.38
CA PRO A 106 -6.14 2.63 -5.76
C PRO A 106 -6.53 4.11 -5.83
N VAL A 107 -5.94 4.83 -6.79
CA VAL A 107 -6.22 6.23 -7.07
C VAL A 107 -6.67 6.35 -8.52
N PRO A 108 -7.71 7.16 -8.84
CA PRO A 108 -8.15 7.35 -10.21
C PRO A 108 -6.99 7.70 -11.14
N ARG A 109 -6.98 7.10 -12.33
CA ARG A 109 -5.89 7.27 -13.30
C ARG A 109 -5.63 8.72 -13.70
N ASP A 110 -6.66 9.56 -13.76
CA ASP A 110 -6.52 11.00 -14.05
C ASP A 110 -5.86 11.79 -12.91
N SER A 111 -5.77 11.19 -11.72
CA SER A 111 -5.11 11.74 -10.51
C SER A 111 -3.91 10.90 -10.08
N TRP A 112 -3.31 10.11 -10.98
CA TRP A 112 -2.24 9.16 -10.66
C TRP A 112 -1.07 9.78 -9.88
N PHE A 113 -0.77 11.07 -10.12
CA PHE A 113 0.34 11.78 -9.48
C PHE A 113 0.16 11.93 -7.96
N GLU A 114 -1.07 11.83 -7.45
CA GLU A 114 -1.39 11.93 -6.02
C GLU A 114 -0.77 10.80 -5.19
N ILE A 115 -0.50 9.64 -5.80
CA ILE A 115 0.13 8.50 -5.09
C ILE A 115 1.48 8.88 -4.48
N VAL A 116 2.17 9.90 -5.03
CA VAL A 116 3.45 10.39 -4.48
C VAL A 116 3.23 11.14 -3.17
N ALA A 117 2.24 12.03 -3.13
CA ALA A 117 1.93 12.83 -1.94
C ALA A 117 1.33 11.94 -0.83
N ILE A 118 0.42 11.04 -1.20
CA ILE A 118 -0.20 10.09 -0.27
C ILE A 118 0.86 9.18 0.35
N GLU A 119 1.72 8.55 -0.47
CA GLU A 119 2.79 7.67 0.01
C GLU A 119 3.76 8.42 0.95
N ALA A 120 4.20 9.63 0.56
CA ALA A 120 5.12 10.40 1.37
C ALA A 120 4.52 10.79 2.73
N TYR A 121 3.27 11.23 2.75
CA TYR A 121 2.57 11.57 3.99
C TYR A 121 2.44 10.36 4.91
N LEU A 122 1.95 9.23 4.38
CA LEU A 122 1.74 8.03 5.18
C LEU A 122 3.06 7.44 5.68
N ILE A 123 4.14 7.49 4.90
CA ILE A 123 5.47 7.08 5.38
C ILE A 123 5.96 7.97 6.52
N ASP A 124 5.79 9.29 6.43
CA ASP A 124 6.26 10.22 7.47
C ASP A 124 5.47 10.04 8.78
N LEU A 125 4.16 9.87 8.66
CA LEU A 125 3.24 9.68 9.78
C LEU A 125 3.42 8.31 10.46
N LEU A 126 3.44 7.24 9.65
CA LEU A 126 3.45 5.86 10.17
C LEU A 126 4.88 5.36 10.43
N ARG A 127 5.87 5.77 9.63
CA ARG A 127 7.27 5.31 9.75
C ARG A 127 7.43 3.77 9.70
N PRO A 128 6.97 3.09 8.62
CA PRO A 128 7.16 1.65 8.50
C PRO A 128 8.65 1.26 8.56
N PRO A 129 9.02 0.15 9.20
CA PRO A 129 10.41 -0.23 9.45
C PRO A 129 11.22 -0.38 8.15
N ALA A 130 10.62 -0.93 7.09
CA ALA A 130 11.32 -1.14 5.83
C ALA A 130 11.34 0.07 4.89
N ASN A 131 10.64 1.16 5.23
CA ASN A 131 10.69 2.41 4.48
C ASN A 131 11.93 3.25 4.77
N SER A 132 12.78 2.81 5.72
CA SER A 132 14.08 3.37 6.14
C SER A 132 14.39 4.79 5.62
N ILE A 133 14.27 5.73 6.55
CA ILE A 133 14.72 7.13 6.48
C ILE A 133 16.18 7.15 5.99
N GLY A 134 16.41 7.52 4.73
CA GLY A 134 17.79 7.60 4.20
C GLY A 134 17.96 7.57 2.68
N LYS A 135 17.07 6.92 1.92
CA LYS A 135 17.20 6.90 0.44
C LYS A 135 16.92 8.26 -0.24
N ASN A 136 16.26 9.18 0.46
CA ASN A 136 16.05 10.57 0.03
C ASN A 136 16.74 11.61 0.93
N SER A 137 17.79 11.24 1.70
CA SER A 137 18.54 12.22 2.52
C SER A 137 19.47 13.16 1.72
N ARG A 138 19.25 13.30 0.40
CA ARG A 138 19.77 14.45 -0.35
C ARG A 138 18.71 15.55 -0.39
N ARG A 139 18.45 16.13 0.78
CA ARG A 139 18.23 17.58 0.86
C ARG A 139 19.59 18.17 1.25
N THR A 140 20.43 18.38 0.24
CA THR A 140 21.50 19.37 0.27
C THR A 140 21.00 20.58 -0.50
#